data_AF-A0A6J5E1A8-F1
#
_entry.id   AF-A0A6J5E1A8-F1
#
_cell.length_a   1.000
_cell.length_b   1.000
_cell.length_c   1.000
_cell.angle_alpha   90.00
_cell.angle_beta   90.00
_cell.angle_gamma   90.00
#
_symmetry.space_group_name_H-M   'P 1'
#
loop_
_entity.id
_entity.type
_entity.pdbx_description
1 polymer ?
#
loop_
_entity_poly.entity_id
_entity_poly.type
_entity_poly.pdbx_seq_one_letter_code
_entity_poly.pdbx_strand_id
1 'polypeptide(L)'
;MPSVDFSNNGLYQAGEGQNAIVKIKMQGYRSLDDTQAFNASKIPREAAGDYTWHHMSDFDPKTGDVTMQLVKRDKVRRQLYNKVVRMSKFPNFKSSQLLALLLNVMGIRYQKATSDRPISPLHKAVLSWVKQNYVRLAEQSPRVAGDCLPEGITYDPDGPRLVMTGIAILDRAPSHIILDLNPRIQQ
;
A
#
# COMPACT_ATOMS: atom_id res chain seq x y z
N MET A 1 -5.91 -7.75 9.01
CA MET A 1 -6.82 -7.19 7.98
C MET A 1 -7.30 -8.35 7.13
N PRO A 2 -8.61 -8.53 6.89
CA PRO A 2 -9.07 -9.55 5.94
C PRO A 2 -8.52 -9.25 4.54
N SER A 3 -8.10 -10.30 3.82
CA SER A 3 -7.66 -10.22 2.42
C SER A 3 -8.78 -9.70 1.53
N VAL A 4 -8.41 -9.12 0.38
CA VAL A 4 -9.39 -8.65 -0.60
C VAL A 4 -9.54 -9.75 -1.63
N ASP A 5 -10.77 -10.19 -1.87
CA ASP A 5 -11.07 -11.12 -2.96
C ASP A 5 -11.18 -10.36 -4.29
N PHE A 6 -10.41 -10.79 -5.29
CA PHE A 6 -10.40 -10.23 -6.64
C PHE A 6 -11.12 -11.11 -7.67
N SER A 7 -11.79 -12.18 -7.24
CA SER A 7 -12.54 -13.12 -8.09
C SER A 7 -13.46 -12.44 -9.11
N ASN A 8 -14.12 -11.37 -8.70
CA ASN A 8 -15.06 -10.62 -9.55
C ASN A 8 -14.42 -9.53 -10.43
N ASN A 9 -13.15 -9.16 -10.20
CA ASN A 9 -12.48 -8.10 -10.97
C ASN A 9 -10.96 -8.07 -10.72
N GLY A 10 -10.17 -8.35 -11.76
CA GLY A 10 -8.71 -8.16 -11.74
C GLY A 10 -7.87 -9.42 -11.74
N LEU A 11 -8.48 -10.61 -11.85
CA LEU A 11 -7.75 -11.85 -12.04
C LEU A 11 -7.12 -11.94 -13.43
N TYR A 12 -6.00 -12.67 -13.48
CA TYR A 12 -5.41 -13.12 -14.74
C TYR A 12 -6.41 -13.94 -15.56
N GLN A 13 -6.45 -13.69 -16.86
CA GLN A 13 -7.31 -14.42 -17.79
C GLN A 13 -6.62 -15.73 -18.18
N ALA A 14 -6.89 -16.79 -17.41
CA ALA A 14 -6.29 -18.10 -17.61
C ALA A 14 -6.77 -18.76 -18.92
N GLY A 15 -5.85 -19.38 -19.64
CA GLY A 15 -6.17 -20.22 -20.80
C GLY A 15 -6.62 -21.63 -20.41
N GLU A 16 -6.80 -22.49 -21.41
CA GLU A 16 -7.16 -23.90 -21.19
C GLU A 16 -6.13 -24.61 -20.30
N GLY A 17 -6.60 -25.31 -19.26
CA GLY A 17 -5.75 -26.03 -18.30
C GLY A 17 -5.01 -25.14 -17.28
N GLN A 18 -5.20 -23.82 -17.32
CA GLN A 18 -4.60 -22.87 -16.38
C GLN A 18 -5.59 -22.42 -15.32
N ASN A 19 -5.09 -22.01 -14.14
CA ASN A 19 -5.92 -21.49 -13.05
C ASN A 19 -5.31 -20.24 -12.41
N ALA A 20 -6.03 -19.12 -12.44
CA ALA A 20 -5.62 -17.87 -11.78
C ALA A 20 -5.88 -17.87 -10.26
N ILE A 21 -6.63 -18.85 -9.75
CA ILE A 21 -6.85 -19.09 -8.34
C ILE A 21 -6.34 -20.50 -8.04
N VAL A 22 -5.41 -20.62 -7.10
CA VAL A 22 -4.78 -21.90 -6.75
C VAL A 22 -4.66 -22.05 -5.24
N LYS A 23 -4.61 -23.29 -4.77
CA LYS A 23 -4.28 -23.61 -3.39
C LYS A 23 -2.85 -24.15 -3.33
N ILE A 24 -2.05 -23.63 -2.41
CA ILE A 24 -0.64 -24.04 -2.22
C ILE A 24 -0.39 -24.41 -0.76
N LYS A 25 0.70 -25.14 -0.49
CA LYS A 25 1.25 -25.32 0.86
C LYS A 25 2.19 -24.17 1.20
N MET A 26 1.83 -23.34 2.17
CA MET A 26 2.60 -22.14 2.53
C MET A 26 4.01 -22.49 3.03
N GLN A 27 5.03 -21.80 2.53
CA GLN A 27 6.45 -22.02 2.88
C GLN A 27 6.98 -20.95 3.84
N GLY A 28 6.19 -19.92 4.12
CA GLY A 28 6.59 -18.78 4.94
C GLY A 28 7.45 -17.73 4.22
N TYR A 29 7.87 -18.00 2.98
CA TYR A 29 8.60 -17.05 2.13
C TYR A 29 7.82 -16.76 0.85
N ARG A 30 7.51 -15.48 0.61
CA ARG A 30 6.69 -15.05 -0.53
C ARG A 30 7.21 -15.54 -1.89
N SER A 31 8.52 -15.54 -2.11
CA SER A 31 9.11 -16.03 -3.37
C SER A 31 8.91 -17.54 -3.58
N LEU A 32 8.91 -18.33 -2.51
CA LEU A 32 8.66 -19.77 -2.55
C LEU A 32 7.17 -20.06 -2.72
N ASP A 33 6.31 -19.27 -2.08
CA ASP A 33 4.86 -19.33 -2.27
C ASP A 33 4.47 -19.00 -3.72
N ASP A 34 5.00 -17.89 -4.26
CA ASP A 34 4.80 -17.50 -5.67
C ASP A 34 5.25 -18.64 -6.61
N THR A 35 6.34 -19.34 -6.28
CA THR A 35 6.85 -20.47 -7.06
C THR A 35 5.87 -21.64 -7.09
N GLN A 36 5.32 -22.03 -5.94
CA GLN A 36 4.31 -23.07 -5.90
C GLN A 36 3.02 -22.66 -6.61
N ALA A 37 2.62 -21.39 -6.50
CA ALA A 37 1.44 -20.88 -7.17
C ALA A 37 1.59 -20.96 -8.70
N PHE A 38 2.77 -20.62 -9.25
CA PHE A 38 3.06 -20.83 -10.66
C PHE A 38 3.01 -22.31 -11.06
N ASN A 39 3.62 -23.19 -10.27
CA ASN A 39 3.61 -24.64 -10.55
C ASN A 39 2.18 -25.24 -10.51
N ALA A 40 1.34 -24.78 -9.59
CA ALA A 40 -0.05 -25.21 -9.46
C ALA A 40 -0.95 -24.63 -10.56
N SER A 41 -0.74 -23.37 -10.93
CA SER A 41 -1.58 -22.64 -11.89
C SER A 41 -1.36 -23.04 -13.35
N LYS A 42 -0.20 -23.64 -13.66
CA LYS A 42 0.24 -23.91 -15.04
C LYS A 42 0.40 -22.64 -15.90
N ILE A 43 0.44 -21.46 -15.26
CA ILE A 43 0.69 -20.18 -15.92
C ILE A 43 2.21 -19.97 -15.98
N PRO A 44 2.80 -19.73 -17.17
CA PRO A 44 4.21 -19.38 -17.29
C PRO A 44 4.50 -18.07 -16.54
N ARG A 45 5.67 -18.00 -15.87
CA ARG A 45 6.04 -16.81 -15.09
C ARG A 45 6.13 -15.56 -15.95
N GLU A 46 6.60 -15.73 -17.17
CA GLU A 46 6.80 -14.68 -18.17
C GLU A 46 5.46 -14.08 -18.59
N ALA A 47 4.40 -14.90 -18.64
CA ALA A 47 3.06 -14.47 -18.97
C ALA A 47 2.41 -13.63 -17.86
N ALA A 48 2.91 -13.72 -16.63
CA ALA A 48 2.37 -13.00 -15.49
C ALA A 48 2.69 -11.50 -15.49
N GLY A 49 3.56 -11.01 -16.39
CA GLY A 49 3.70 -9.59 -16.76
C GLY A 49 3.45 -8.57 -15.63
N ASP A 50 2.27 -7.94 -15.61
CA ASP A 50 1.84 -6.92 -14.65
C ASP A 50 0.99 -7.43 -13.47
N TYR A 51 0.95 -8.75 -13.26
CA TYR A 51 0.22 -9.44 -12.20
C TYR A 51 1.12 -9.79 -11.00
N THR A 52 0.48 -10.09 -9.88
CA THR A 52 1.15 -10.54 -8.67
C THR A 52 0.27 -11.52 -7.91
N TRP A 53 0.89 -12.49 -7.25
CA TRP A 53 0.17 -13.40 -6.38
C TRP A 53 -0.24 -12.69 -5.08
N HIS A 54 -1.52 -12.84 -4.74
CA HIS A 54 -2.17 -12.30 -3.55
C HIS A 54 -2.65 -13.46 -2.67
N HIS A 55 -2.19 -13.53 -1.42
CA HIS A 55 -2.65 -14.50 -0.44
C HIS A 55 -4.05 -14.15 0.08
N MET A 56 -4.90 -15.16 0.20
CA MET A 56 -6.19 -15.07 0.85
C MET A 56 -6.06 -15.33 2.36
N SER A 57 -7.05 -14.89 3.15
CA SER A 57 -7.08 -15.06 4.61
C SER A 57 -7.64 -16.43 5.05
N ASP A 58 -7.47 -17.47 4.23
CA ASP A 58 -8.02 -18.81 4.44
C ASP A 58 -6.94 -19.86 4.76
N PHE A 59 -5.81 -19.43 5.31
CA PHE A 59 -4.73 -20.32 5.75
C PHE A 59 -5.24 -21.35 6.75
N ASP A 60 -5.07 -22.65 6.44
CA ASP A 60 -5.35 -23.76 7.34
C ASP A 60 -4.05 -24.20 8.03
N PRO A 61 -3.89 -23.98 9.35
CA PRO A 61 -2.69 -24.35 10.08
C PRO A 61 -2.50 -25.88 10.22
N LYS A 62 -3.54 -26.69 10.01
CA LYS A 62 -3.44 -28.15 10.08
C LYS A 62 -2.83 -28.73 8.82
N THR A 63 -3.21 -28.21 7.65
CA THR A 63 -2.75 -28.72 6.36
C THR A 63 -1.60 -27.89 5.79
N GLY A 64 -1.43 -26.66 6.27
CA GLY A 64 -0.51 -25.66 5.73
C GLY A 64 -1.03 -25.01 4.45
N ASP A 65 -2.28 -25.24 4.06
CA ASP A 65 -2.79 -24.78 2.77
C ASP A 65 -3.30 -23.34 2.83
N VAL A 66 -3.09 -22.57 1.76
CA VAL A 66 -3.64 -21.22 1.57
C VAL A 66 -4.06 -21.01 0.13
N THR A 67 -5.15 -20.27 -0.09
CA THR A 67 -5.55 -19.85 -1.44
C THR A 67 -4.74 -18.64 -1.89
N MET A 68 -4.30 -18.66 -3.14
CA MET A 68 -3.65 -17.54 -3.81
C MET A 68 -4.40 -17.15 -5.08
N GLN A 69 -4.43 -15.86 -5.36
CA GLN A 69 -5.02 -15.27 -6.57
C GLN A 69 -3.96 -14.52 -7.37
N LEU A 70 -3.89 -14.75 -8.69
CA LEU A 70 -3.02 -13.98 -9.58
C LEU A 70 -3.76 -12.73 -10.03
N VAL A 71 -3.39 -11.58 -9.46
CA VAL A 71 -4.13 -10.33 -9.55
C VAL A 71 -3.32 -9.25 -10.24
N LYS A 72 -3.96 -8.45 -11.09
CA LYS A 72 -3.34 -7.29 -11.73
C LYS A 72 -2.87 -6.26 -10.70
N ARG A 73 -1.61 -5.81 -10.76
CA ARG A 73 -1.01 -4.93 -9.74
C ARG A 73 -1.74 -3.59 -9.59
N ASP A 74 -2.32 -3.05 -10.66
CA ASP A 74 -3.09 -1.80 -10.62
C ASP A 74 -4.37 -1.93 -9.78
N LYS A 75 -5.03 -3.09 -9.80
CA LYS A 75 -6.21 -3.41 -8.99
C LYS A 75 -5.84 -3.48 -7.51
N VAL A 76 -4.72 -4.13 -7.17
CA VAL A 76 -4.19 -4.14 -5.80
C VAL A 76 -3.92 -2.72 -5.31
N ARG A 77 -3.21 -1.91 -6.11
CA ARG A 77 -2.92 -0.50 -5.79
C ARG A 77 -4.21 0.32 -5.61
N ARG A 78 -5.20 0.13 -6.49
CA ARG A 78 -6.49 0.81 -6.41
C ARG A 78 -7.23 0.46 -5.11
N GLN A 79 -7.20 -0.80 -4.68
CA GLN A 79 -7.83 -1.21 -3.42
C GLN A 79 -7.16 -0.56 -2.21
N LEU A 80 -5.83 -0.49 -2.17
CA LEU A 80 -5.11 0.22 -1.12
C LEU A 80 -5.50 1.71 -1.09
N TYR A 81 -5.53 2.35 -2.26
CA TYR A 81 -5.91 3.76 -2.37
C TYR A 81 -7.36 4.01 -1.94
N ASN A 82 -8.31 3.15 -2.33
CA ASN A 82 -9.71 3.30 -1.97
C ASN A 82 -9.93 3.26 -0.45
N LYS A 83 -9.17 2.42 0.27
CA LYS A 83 -9.20 2.39 1.75
C LYS A 83 -8.73 3.71 2.36
N VAL A 84 -7.67 4.31 1.81
CA VAL A 84 -7.19 5.64 2.22
C VAL A 84 -8.24 6.72 1.93
N VAL A 85 -8.77 6.78 0.71
CA VAL A 85 -9.75 7.80 0.31
C VAL A 85 -11.04 7.71 1.13
N ARG A 86 -11.43 6.51 1.57
CA ARG A 86 -12.60 6.34 2.44
C ARG A 86 -12.48 7.11 3.75
N MET A 87 -11.27 7.39 4.24
CA MET A 87 -11.06 8.24 5.42
C MET A 87 -11.52 9.68 5.21
N SER A 88 -11.67 10.16 3.97
CA SER A 88 -12.28 11.47 3.72
C SER A 88 -13.74 11.51 4.18
N LYS A 89 -14.45 10.38 4.21
CA LYS A 89 -15.82 10.31 4.72
C LYS A 89 -15.90 9.66 6.11
N PHE A 90 -15.09 8.63 6.35
CA PHE A 90 -15.11 7.81 7.54
C PHE A 90 -13.70 7.58 8.07
N PRO A 91 -13.13 8.52 8.85
CA PRO A 91 -11.86 8.33 9.55
C PRO A 91 -11.88 7.03 10.37
N ASN A 92 -10.84 6.19 10.25
CA ASN A 92 -10.77 4.91 10.96
C ASN A 92 -9.33 4.42 11.13
N PHE A 93 -9.06 3.76 12.27
CA PHE A 93 -7.73 3.25 12.64
C PHE A 93 -7.15 2.21 11.66
N LYS A 94 -8.01 1.42 11.03
CA LYS A 94 -7.58 0.42 10.03
C LYS A 94 -6.92 1.10 8.83
N SER A 95 -7.53 2.17 8.33
CA SER A 95 -7.04 2.86 7.13
C SER A 95 -5.90 3.83 7.45
N SER A 96 -5.83 4.37 8.67
CA SER A 96 -4.68 5.18 9.12
C SER A 96 -3.41 4.34 9.24
N GLN A 97 -3.48 3.14 9.81
CA GLN A 97 -2.36 2.21 9.83
C GLN A 97 -1.86 1.85 8.42
N LEU A 98 -2.80 1.67 7.47
CA LEU A 98 -2.45 1.46 6.07
C LEU A 98 -1.73 2.70 5.50
N LEU A 99 -2.23 3.91 5.77
CA LEU A 99 -1.57 5.14 5.33
C LEU A 99 -0.17 5.28 5.96
N ALA A 100 -0.02 4.99 7.25
CA ALA A 100 1.27 5.02 7.94
C ALA A 100 2.27 4.05 7.29
N LEU A 101 1.86 2.82 7.00
CA LEU A 101 2.68 1.85 6.26
C LEU A 101 3.09 2.39 4.89
N LEU A 102 2.14 2.97 4.13
CA LEU A 102 2.40 3.52 2.80
C LEU A 102 3.39 4.69 2.84
N LEU A 103 3.28 5.57 3.83
CA LEU A 103 4.21 6.69 4.03
C LEU A 103 5.59 6.21 4.52
N ASN A 104 5.65 5.19 5.36
CA ASN A 104 6.90 4.60 5.81
C ASN A 104 7.68 3.96 4.65
N VAL A 105 6.98 3.22 3.77
CA VAL A 105 7.60 2.50 2.65
C VAL A 105 7.93 3.43 1.48
N MET A 106 7.05 4.37 1.12
CA MET A 106 7.22 5.21 -0.07
C MET A 106 7.76 6.61 0.24
N GLY A 107 7.74 7.04 1.51
CA GLY A 107 8.16 8.35 1.96
C GLY A 107 7.18 9.48 1.64
N ILE A 108 7.45 10.67 2.18
CA ILE A 108 6.64 11.88 1.95
C ILE A 108 7.13 12.76 0.80
N ARG A 109 8.31 12.46 0.22
CA ARG A 109 8.82 13.14 -0.98
C ARG A 109 8.57 12.28 -2.20
N TYR A 110 7.85 12.83 -3.16
CA TYR A 110 7.70 12.18 -4.45
C TYR A 110 9.04 12.12 -5.18
N GLN A 111 9.55 10.91 -5.45
CA GLN A 111 10.72 10.71 -6.28
C GLN A 111 10.28 10.77 -7.75
N LYS A 112 10.92 11.62 -8.56
CA LYS A 112 10.68 11.64 -10.02
C LYS A 112 11.11 10.28 -10.60
N ALA A 113 10.44 9.84 -11.67
CA ALA A 113 10.86 8.63 -12.40
C ALA A 113 12.34 8.77 -12.78
N THR A 114 13.11 7.71 -12.56
CA THR A 114 14.38 7.50 -13.24
C THR A 114 14.19 6.37 -14.26
N SER A 115 15.16 6.17 -15.16
CA SER A 115 15.19 5.02 -16.07
C SER A 115 15.02 3.69 -15.31
N ASP A 116 15.51 3.64 -14.07
CA ASP A 116 15.63 2.41 -13.28
C ASP A 116 14.50 2.27 -12.24
N ARG A 117 13.75 3.35 -11.99
CA ARG A 117 12.64 3.37 -11.03
C ARG A 117 11.45 4.10 -11.62
N PRO A 118 10.48 3.36 -12.20
CA PRO A 118 9.27 3.97 -12.70
C PRO A 118 8.48 4.60 -11.55
N ILE A 119 7.79 5.69 -11.86
CA ILE A 119 6.85 6.35 -10.94
C ILE A 119 5.86 5.33 -10.39
N SER A 120 5.71 5.28 -9.07
CA SER A 120 4.61 4.55 -8.43
C SER A 120 3.35 5.40 -8.51
N PRO A 121 2.32 5.01 -9.31
CA PRO A 121 1.07 5.78 -9.39
C PRO A 121 0.35 5.83 -8.04
N LEU A 122 0.52 4.79 -7.21
CA LEU A 122 -0.02 4.75 -5.86
C LEU A 122 0.63 5.82 -4.97
N HIS A 123 1.96 5.99 -5.04
CA HIS A 123 2.66 7.02 -4.25
C HIS A 123 2.15 8.42 -4.57
N LYS A 124 2.06 8.74 -5.87
CA LYS A 124 1.53 10.03 -6.33
C LYS A 124 0.10 10.27 -5.82
N ALA A 125 -0.76 9.26 -5.92
CA ALA A 125 -2.15 9.35 -5.49
C ALA A 125 -2.28 9.52 -3.97
N VAL A 126 -1.49 8.78 -3.19
CA VAL A 126 -1.44 8.87 -1.71
C VAL A 126 -0.97 10.25 -1.29
N LEU A 127 0.13 10.75 -1.82
CA LEU A 127 0.62 12.10 -1.47
C LEU A 127 -0.38 13.19 -1.87
N SER A 128 -1.01 13.05 -3.04
CA SER A 128 -2.07 13.98 -3.45
C SER A 128 -3.23 13.99 -2.47
N TRP A 129 -3.68 12.82 -2.01
CA TRP A 129 -4.73 12.71 -1.01
C TRP A 129 -4.31 13.33 0.32
N VAL A 130 -3.09 13.04 0.81
CA VAL A 130 -2.53 13.60 2.05
C VAL A 130 -2.52 15.12 1.99
N LYS A 131 -1.98 15.71 0.92
CA LYS A 131 -1.96 17.17 0.72
C LYS A 131 -3.34 17.80 0.84
N GLN A 132 -4.35 17.17 0.26
CA GLN A 132 -5.70 17.73 0.19
C GLN A 132 -6.54 17.49 1.45
N ASN A 133 -6.26 16.43 2.22
CA ASN A 133 -7.20 15.94 3.23
C ASN A 133 -6.63 15.92 4.65
N TYR A 134 -5.30 15.92 4.82
CA TYR A 134 -4.70 15.66 6.13
C TYR A 134 -4.99 16.75 7.16
N VAL A 135 -4.95 18.03 6.76
CA VAL A 135 -5.31 19.16 7.64
C VAL A 135 -6.72 18.97 8.23
N ARG A 136 -7.70 18.69 7.39
CA ARG A 136 -9.08 18.43 7.84
C ARG A 136 -9.18 17.18 8.73
N LEU A 137 -8.42 16.12 8.42
CA LEU A 137 -8.39 14.91 9.23
C LEU A 137 -7.81 15.18 10.63
N ALA A 138 -6.74 15.98 10.71
CA ALA A 138 -6.11 16.38 11.97
C ALA A 138 -7.07 17.21 12.84
N GLU A 139 -7.85 18.10 12.24
CA GLU A 139 -8.86 18.89 12.96
C GLU A 139 -10.06 18.04 13.43
N GLN A 140 -10.60 17.19 12.55
CA GLN A 140 -11.84 16.45 12.82
C GLN A 140 -11.62 15.17 13.64
N SER A 141 -10.46 14.55 13.52
CA SER A 141 -10.13 13.27 14.16
C SER A 141 -8.63 13.19 14.48
N PRO A 142 -8.14 13.99 15.45
CA PRO A 142 -6.72 14.10 15.76
C PRO A 142 -6.05 12.74 16.06
N ARG A 143 -6.74 11.84 16.75
CA ARG A 143 -6.24 10.49 17.06
C ARG A 143 -6.01 9.64 15.81
N VAL A 144 -6.92 9.72 14.83
CA VAL A 144 -6.79 8.99 13.56
C VAL A 144 -5.69 9.62 12.71
N ALA A 145 -5.59 10.95 12.71
CA ALA A 145 -4.53 11.67 12.00
C ALA A 145 -3.14 11.32 12.54
N GLY A 146 -2.97 11.28 13.87
CA GLY A 146 -1.73 10.87 14.51
C GLY A 146 -1.33 9.44 14.15
N ASP A 147 -2.29 8.51 14.12
CA ASP A 147 -2.07 7.11 13.73
C ASP A 147 -1.70 6.94 12.23
N CYS A 148 -1.87 7.97 11.40
CA CYS A 148 -1.40 7.95 10.01
C CYS A 148 0.10 8.24 9.88
N LEU A 149 0.75 8.75 10.93
CA LEU A 149 2.14 9.18 10.88
C LEU A 149 3.04 8.12 11.54
N PRO A 150 3.94 7.47 10.79
CA PRO A 150 4.94 6.61 11.37
C PRO A 150 5.95 7.42 12.20
N GLU A 151 6.73 6.72 13.01
CA GLU A 151 7.84 7.32 13.76
C GLU A 151 8.78 8.10 12.82
N GLY A 152 9.18 9.31 13.25
CA GLY A 152 10.00 10.22 12.45
C GLY A 152 9.21 11.14 11.52
N ILE A 153 7.89 11.02 11.41
CA ILE A 153 7.03 11.98 10.69
C ILE A 153 6.15 12.74 11.68
N THR A 154 6.20 14.07 11.62
CA THR A 154 5.37 14.96 12.45
C THR A 154 4.51 15.88 11.60
N TYR A 155 3.40 16.34 12.16
CA TYR A 155 2.54 17.36 11.58
C TYR A 155 2.79 18.70 12.27
N ASP A 156 3.11 19.73 11.49
CA ASP A 156 3.20 21.11 11.93
C ASP A 156 1.93 21.86 11.44
N PRO A 157 1.04 22.28 12.36
CA PRO A 157 -0.20 22.96 12.01
C PRO A 157 0.01 24.44 11.64
N ASP A 158 1.08 25.09 12.12
CA ASP A 158 1.31 26.53 11.93
C ASP A 158 1.72 26.83 10.49
N GLY A 159 2.57 25.97 9.92
CA GLY A 159 2.81 25.93 8.49
C GLY A 159 2.30 24.61 7.95
N PRO A 160 1.00 24.44 7.61
CA PRO A 160 0.35 23.13 7.43
C PRO A 160 1.20 22.18 6.56
N ARG A 161 2.04 21.36 7.20
CA ARG A 161 3.07 20.54 6.53
C ARG A 161 3.34 19.28 7.33
N LEU A 162 3.76 18.23 6.64
CA LEU A 162 4.39 17.09 7.27
C LEU A 162 5.90 17.22 7.20
N VAL A 163 6.57 16.95 8.31
CA VAL A 163 8.04 16.96 8.43
C VAL A 163 8.51 15.57 8.76
N MET A 164 9.32 14.99 7.87
CA MET A 164 10.03 13.74 8.13
C MET A 164 11.46 14.05 8.53
N THR A 165 11.85 13.59 9.70
CA THR A 165 13.17 13.82 10.29
C THR A 165 14.00 12.54 10.15
N GLY A 166 15.12 12.66 9.43
CA GLY A 166 16.08 11.57 9.28
C GLY A 166 16.92 11.37 10.55
N ILE A 167 17.60 10.23 10.61
CA ILE A 167 18.48 9.87 11.73
C ILE A 167 19.62 10.90 11.81
N ALA A 168 19.85 11.44 13.00
CA ALA A 168 21.06 12.21 13.29
C ALA A 168 22.27 11.27 13.31
N ILE A 169 23.27 11.56 12.50
CA ILE A 169 24.56 10.85 12.51
C ILE A 169 25.54 11.79 13.21
N LEU A 170 26.54 11.24 13.93
CA LEU A 170 27.44 11.96 14.84
C LEU A 170 27.85 13.37 14.39
N ASP A 171 28.21 13.52 13.11
CA ASP A 171 28.72 14.78 12.53
C ASP A 171 27.74 15.48 11.58
N ARG A 172 26.47 15.04 11.53
CA ARG A 172 25.46 15.56 10.59
C ARG A 172 24.13 15.80 11.28
N ALA A 173 23.71 17.06 11.28
CA ALA A 173 22.37 17.46 11.70
C ALA A 173 21.30 16.62 10.98
N PRO A 174 20.19 16.27 11.67
CA PRO A 174 19.14 15.46 11.07
C PRO A 174 18.60 16.14 9.82
N SER A 175 18.42 15.36 8.75
CA SER A 175 17.84 15.87 7.52
C SER A 175 16.34 16.02 7.67
N HIS A 176 15.77 17.14 7.21
CA HIS A 176 14.33 17.33 7.15
C HIS A 176 13.81 17.21 5.72
N ILE A 177 12.78 16.40 5.55
CA ILE A 177 11.99 16.34 4.32
C ILE A 177 10.63 16.94 4.64
N ILE A 178 10.21 17.89 3.81
CA ILE A 178 8.96 18.63 4.01
C ILE A 178 7.96 18.25 2.91
N LEU A 179 6.71 18.08 3.32
CA LEU A 179 5.55 17.98 2.45
C LEU A 179 4.53 19.05 2.84
N ASP A 180 4.45 20.12 2.06
CA ASP A 180 3.43 21.15 2.26
C ASP A 180 2.03 20.58 1.96
N LEU A 181 1.10 20.87 2.84
CA LEU A 181 -0.31 20.50 2.75
C LEU A 181 -1.13 21.70 2.30
N ASN A 182 -2.27 21.42 1.67
CA ASN A 182 -3.19 22.47 1.29
C ASN A 182 -3.88 22.99 2.56
N PRO A 183 -3.99 24.32 2.72
CA PRO A 183 -4.79 24.88 3.79
C PRO A 183 -6.25 24.50 3.62
N ARG A 184 -7.02 24.53 4.70
CA ARG A 184 -8.45 24.27 4.64
C ARG A 184 -9.13 25.37 3.81
N ILE A 185 -9.69 24.99 2.66
CA ILE A 185 -10.62 25.86 1.94
C ILE A 185 -11.93 25.80 2.74
N GLN A 186 -12.32 26.93 3.34
CA GLN A 186 -13.65 27.07 3.94
C GLN A 186 -14.69 26.92 2.81
N GLN A 187 -15.49 25.86 2.87
CA GLN A 187 -16.74 25.71 2.12
C GLN A 187 -17.89 25.89 3.09
#